data_AF-A0A3N5Q5L5-F1
#
_entry.id   AF-A0A3N5Q5L5-F1
#
_cell.length_a   1.000
_cell.length_b   1.000
_cell.length_c   1.000
_cell.angle_alpha   90.00
_cell.angle_beta   90.00
_cell.angle_gamma   90.00
#
_symmetry.space_group_name_H-M   'P 1'
#
loop_
_entity.id
_entity.type
_entity.pdbx_description
1 polymer ?
#
loop_
_entity_poly.entity_id
_entity_poly.type
_entity_poly.pdbx_seq_one_letter_code
_entity_poly.pdbx_strand_id
1 'polypeptide(L)'
;GFIPQQDKEYLVAFAQLPEAATLDRTEEVIRRMTDIMLAEPGVAHSVAFPGLSVNGFVNAPNVGIAFVALRDFEDPSFEKTRSANEIAAALNQKFAAIQDAYIAIFPPPPIQGLGTIGGFKLQIEDRTGLGYEALYEETQKIVGAGWQTPGLTGLFSSYQVNVPQVRADVDRDKAMAQGVPLNEIFDTMQVYLGSLYVNDFNRFGRTYQVNAQADMPFRLEPEDIRQLKVRNSSGDMVPLGSFVSLEQSAGPDRVMHYNGYPAAEINGGPAPGYSSGEAEALIAGLADGLLPNGMHAEWTELTYQKQLAGNAGMWVFPLSVLLVFLVLAALYESLTLPLVVILIVPMTLLSAIAGVWLVGGDNNIFTQIGLIVLVGLAAKNAILIVEFARAREQEGASTWDAIIDAARLRLRPILMTSIAFTAGVVPLVLASGAGAEMRNAMGVAVFAGMIGVTIFGLVLTPVFYWVVQRLASASRSRAERGSISDMNAAAAALIP
;
A
#
# COMPACT_ATOMS: atom_id res chain seq x y z
N GLY A 1 -8.63 -3.18 4.00
CA GLY A 1 -7.34 -2.74 3.44
C GLY A 1 -7.48 -2.61 1.94
N PHE A 2 -6.37 -2.60 1.18
CA PHE A 2 -6.42 -2.46 -0.29
C PHE A 2 -6.03 -3.76 -0.99
N ILE A 3 -4.77 -4.16 -0.85
CA ILE A 3 -4.21 -5.42 -1.36
C ILE A 3 -3.55 -6.12 -0.18
N PRO A 4 -3.87 -7.41 0.07
CA PRO A 4 -3.22 -8.17 1.13
C PRO A 4 -1.70 -8.19 0.98
N GLN A 5 -1.01 -8.00 2.09
CA GLN A 5 0.43 -8.18 2.16
C GLN A 5 0.75 -9.66 1.88
N GLN A 6 1.66 -9.90 0.94
CA GLN A 6 2.01 -11.26 0.50
C GLN A 6 3.36 -11.66 1.09
N ASP A 7 3.48 -12.93 1.46
CA ASP A 7 4.78 -13.57 1.60
C ASP A 7 5.37 -13.84 0.20
N LYS A 8 6.44 -13.11 -0.12
CA LYS A 8 7.15 -13.20 -1.39
C LYS A 8 8.49 -13.94 -1.25
N GLU A 9 8.70 -14.65 -0.15
CA GLU A 9 9.96 -15.35 0.17
C GLU A 9 11.17 -14.40 0.26
N TYR A 10 10.93 -13.11 0.45
CA TYR A 10 12.00 -12.18 0.79
C TYR A 10 11.50 -11.06 1.68
N LEU A 11 12.43 -10.50 2.46
CA LEU A 11 12.23 -9.35 3.33
C LEU A 11 13.28 -8.28 3.01
N VAL A 12 12.97 -7.03 3.35
CA VAL A 12 13.86 -5.89 3.16
C VAL A 12 14.20 -5.33 4.53
N ALA A 13 15.46 -5.46 4.92
CA ALA A 13 16.01 -4.88 6.13
C ALA A 13 16.81 -3.62 5.79
N PHE A 14 16.81 -2.64 6.68
CA PHE A 14 17.72 -1.50 6.58
C PHE A 14 18.28 -1.14 7.95
N ALA A 15 19.42 -0.45 7.92
CA ALA A 15 20.05 0.16 9.07
C ALA A 15 20.28 1.66 8.78
N GLN A 16 19.98 2.49 9.75
CA GLN A 16 20.27 3.92 9.75
C GLN A 16 21.09 4.27 11.00
N LEU A 17 22.36 4.60 10.78
CA LEU A 17 23.28 5.05 11.82
C LEU A 17 23.10 6.56 12.06
N PRO A 18 23.59 7.08 13.20
CA PRO A 18 23.68 8.52 13.43
C PRO A 18 24.39 9.25 12.30
N GLU A 19 24.02 10.51 12.12
CA GLU A 19 24.63 11.39 11.12
C GLU A 19 26.15 11.49 11.30
N ALA A 20 26.86 11.68 10.18
CA ALA A 20 28.33 11.63 10.07
C ALA A 20 28.98 10.27 10.43
N ALA A 21 28.22 9.17 10.56
CA ALA A 21 28.82 7.84 10.58
C ALA A 21 29.54 7.52 9.26
N THR A 22 30.75 6.96 9.37
CA THR A 22 31.53 6.52 8.21
C THR A 22 30.95 5.25 7.60
N LEU A 23 31.27 5.00 6.32
CA LEU A 23 30.88 3.77 5.64
C LEU A 23 31.40 2.52 6.37
N ASP A 24 32.60 2.58 6.94
CA ASP A 24 33.18 1.46 7.71
C ASP A 24 32.34 1.08 8.93
N ARG A 25 31.83 2.09 9.67
CA ARG A 25 30.91 1.84 10.81
C ARG A 25 29.61 1.22 10.34
N THR A 26 29.08 1.69 9.22
CA THR A 26 27.87 1.14 8.62
C THR A 26 28.08 -0.30 8.15
N GLU A 27 29.23 -0.61 7.53
CA GLU A 27 29.57 -1.98 7.14
C GLU A 27 29.62 -2.92 8.35
N GLU A 28 30.20 -2.48 9.47
CA GLU A 28 30.24 -3.29 10.70
C GLU A 28 28.84 -3.57 11.27
N VAL A 29 27.95 -2.57 11.28
CA VAL A 29 26.55 -2.75 11.68
C VAL A 29 25.82 -3.71 10.73
N ILE A 30 25.97 -3.51 9.42
CA ILE A 30 25.33 -4.35 8.40
C ILE A 30 25.83 -5.80 8.50
N ARG A 31 27.12 -6.03 8.76
CA ARG A 31 27.66 -7.37 8.97
C ARG A 31 27.04 -8.05 10.19
N ARG A 32 26.97 -7.36 11.34
CA ARG A 32 26.29 -7.87 12.55
C ARG A 32 24.81 -8.17 12.29
N MET A 33 24.12 -7.27 11.58
CA MET A 33 22.73 -7.47 11.15
C MET A 33 22.60 -8.72 10.28
N THR A 34 23.49 -8.92 9.31
CA THR A 34 23.53 -10.12 8.45
C THR A 34 23.78 -11.39 9.23
N ASP A 35 24.69 -11.39 10.21
CA ASP A 35 24.95 -12.56 11.06
C ASP A 35 23.70 -12.96 11.88
N ILE A 36 22.96 -11.97 12.42
CA ILE A 36 21.69 -12.22 13.12
C ILE A 36 20.64 -12.79 12.17
N MET A 37 20.55 -12.27 10.94
CA MET A 37 19.60 -12.74 9.93
C MET A 37 19.89 -14.18 9.51
N LEU A 38 21.15 -14.51 9.20
CA LEU A 38 21.54 -15.86 8.79
C LEU A 38 21.38 -16.89 9.91
N ALA A 39 21.40 -16.46 11.18
CA ALA A 39 21.12 -17.31 12.33
C ALA A 39 19.61 -17.53 12.59
N GLU A 40 18.71 -16.74 12.00
CA GLU A 40 17.26 -16.92 12.16
C GLU A 40 16.76 -18.10 11.32
N PRO A 41 16.05 -19.07 11.92
CA PRO A 41 15.40 -20.13 11.17
C PRO A 41 14.45 -19.58 10.11
N GLY A 42 14.63 -20.00 8.86
CA GLY A 42 13.78 -19.61 7.73
C GLY A 42 14.44 -18.66 6.75
N VAL A 43 15.58 -18.08 7.13
CA VAL A 43 16.44 -17.35 6.22
C VAL A 43 17.31 -18.33 5.42
N ALA A 44 17.36 -18.14 4.10
CA ALA A 44 18.18 -18.93 3.18
C ALA A 44 19.53 -18.23 2.92
N HIS A 45 19.48 -16.96 2.55
CA HIS A 45 20.66 -16.12 2.31
C HIS A 45 20.30 -14.64 2.43
N SER A 46 21.32 -13.78 2.52
CA SER A 46 21.14 -12.33 2.56
C SER A 46 22.16 -11.64 1.66
N VAL A 47 21.71 -10.62 0.93
CA VAL A 47 22.55 -9.74 0.12
C VAL A 47 22.45 -8.34 0.73
N ALA A 48 23.58 -7.78 1.15
CA ALA A 48 23.62 -6.50 1.84
C ALA A 48 24.46 -5.47 1.08
N PHE A 49 24.03 -4.21 1.16
CA PHE A 49 24.63 -3.05 0.52
C PHE A 49 24.84 -1.96 1.57
N PRO A 50 26.00 -1.92 2.23
CA PRO A 50 26.41 -0.78 3.04
C PRO A 50 26.51 0.46 2.14
N GLY A 51 26.02 1.60 2.63
CA GLY A 51 26.08 2.86 1.90
C GLY A 51 24.87 3.13 1.00
N LEU A 52 23.81 2.30 1.02
CA LEU A 52 22.64 2.43 0.14
C LEU A 52 21.35 2.58 0.94
N SER A 53 20.60 3.65 0.69
CA SER A 53 19.34 3.95 1.37
C SER A 53 18.16 3.18 0.79
N VAL A 54 17.25 2.69 1.64
CA VAL A 54 15.95 2.14 1.22
C VAL A 54 15.00 3.21 0.65
N ASN A 55 15.24 4.49 1.00
CA ASN A 55 14.46 5.62 0.53
C ASN A 55 15.08 6.21 -0.75
N GLY A 56 14.69 5.60 -1.88
CA GLY A 56 15.05 6.06 -3.23
C GLY A 56 16.38 5.51 -3.77
N PHE A 57 16.98 4.51 -3.10
CA PHE A 57 18.25 3.88 -3.52
C PHE A 57 19.36 4.88 -3.82
N VAL A 58 19.50 5.87 -2.92
CA VAL A 58 20.59 6.85 -2.96
C VAL A 58 21.76 6.39 -2.10
N ASN A 59 22.96 6.81 -2.50
CA ASN A 59 24.17 6.50 -1.74
C ASN A 59 24.34 7.47 -0.57
N ALA A 60 24.46 6.95 0.64
CA ALA A 60 24.79 7.72 1.84
C ALA A 60 25.58 6.85 2.83
N PRO A 61 26.65 7.36 3.46
CA PRO A 61 27.60 6.53 4.21
C PRO A 61 27.03 5.96 5.52
N ASN A 62 26.02 6.59 6.12
CA ASN A 62 25.42 6.21 7.40
C ASN A 62 24.21 5.27 7.26
N VAL A 63 23.87 4.81 6.06
CA VAL A 63 22.72 3.93 5.82
C VAL A 63 23.14 2.65 5.11
N GLY A 64 22.39 1.58 5.31
CA GLY A 64 22.56 0.37 4.52
C GLY A 64 21.26 -0.40 4.40
N ILE A 65 21.19 -1.23 3.36
CA ILE A 65 20.04 -2.08 3.08
C ILE A 65 20.49 -3.52 2.90
N ALA A 66 19.67 -4.47 3.32
CA ALA A 66 19.87 -5.87 3.06
C ALA A 66 18.56 -6.52 2.57
N PHE A 67 18.69 -7.33 1.53
CA PHE A 67 17.64 -8.19 1.03
C PHE A 67 17.84 -9.57 1.63
N VAL A 68 16.82 -10.06 2.32
CA VAL A 68 16.84 -11.35 3.02
C VAL A 68 15.96 -12.30 2.24
N ALA A 69 16.57 -13.29 1.59
CA ALA A 69 15.81 -14.36 0.94
C ALA A 69 15.44 -15.41 2.00
N LEU A 70 14.16 -15.74 2.05
CA LEU A 70 13.61 -16.79 2.88
C LEU A 70 13.70 -18.14 2.15
N ARG A 71 13.55 -19.22 2.90
CA ARG A 71 13.46 -20.57 2.34
C ARG A 71 12.13 -20.75 1.60
N ASP A 72 12.18 -21.57 0.57
CA ASP A 72 11.02 -21.94 -0.25
C ASP A 72 9.95 -22.65 0.60
N PHE A 73 8.68 -22.39 0.32
CA PHE A 73 7.54 -23.08 0.95
C PHE A 73 7.56 -24.60 0.80
N GLU A 74 8.26 -25.13 -0.21
CA GLU A 74 8.39 -26.57 -0.47
C GLU A 74 9.56 -27.24 0.29
N ASP A 75 10.40 -26.48 1.00
CA ASP A 75 11.55 -27.03 1.73
C ASP A 75 11.10 -27.92 2.92
N PRO A 76 11.36 -29.25 2.89
CA PRO A 76 10.93 -30.17 3.94
C PRO A 76 11.72 -30.01 5.26
N SER A 77 12.81 -29.23 5.28
CA SER A 77 13.62 -28.95 6.46
C SER A 77 13.09 -27.79 7.32
N PHE A 78 12.05 -27.10 6.85
CA PHE A 78 11.45 -25.97 7.54
C PHE A 78 10.05 -26.33 8.06
N GLU A 79 9.79 -26.06 9.34
CA GLU A 79 8.42 -26.14 9.83
C GLU A 79 7.58 -25.11 9.06
N LYS A 80 6.55 -25.60 8.34
CA LYS A 80 5.61 -24.83 7.51
C LYS A 80 4.80 -23.75 8.26
N THR A 81 5.20 -23.40 9.47
CA THR A 81 4.40 -22.67 10.46
C THR A 81 4.82 -21.22 10.64
N ARG A 82 6.00 -20.78 10.15
CA ARG A 82 6.40 -19.37 10.29
C ARG A 82 6.30 -18.58 8.99
N SER A 83 5.39 -17.61 8.97
CA SER A 83 5.25 -16.67 7.85
C SER A 83 6.41 -15.67 7.79
N ALA A 84 6.66 -15.04 6.63
CA ALA A 84 7.62 -13.95 6.51
C ALA A 84 7.40 -12.83 7.53
N ASN A 85 6.14 -12.53 7.87
CA ASN A 85 5.81 -11.52 8.88
C ASN A 85 6.24 -11.95 10.30
N GLU A 86 6.14 -13.23 10.64
CA GLU A 86 6.62 -13.76 11.92
C GLU A 86 8.14 -13.76 12.00
N ILE A 87 8.82 -14.08 10.90
CA ILE A 87 10.28 -13.99 10.78
C ILE A 87 10.72 -12.52 10.92
N ALA A 88 10.05 -11.60 10.23
CA ALA A 88 10.31 -10.16 10.33
C ALA A 88 10.11 -9.65 11.77
N ALA A 89 9.04 -10.08 12.45
CA ALA A 89 8.79 -9.70 13.85
C ALA A 89 9.89 -10.23 14.78
N ALA A 90 10.31 -11.49 14.62
CA ALA A 90 11.39 -12.08 15.41
C ALA A 90 12.73 -11.36 15.18
N LEU A 91 13.05 -11.05 13.92
CA LEU A 91 14.26 -10.31 13.55
C LEU A 91 14.26 -8.88 14.09
N ASN A 92 13.15 -8.15 13.96
CA ASN A 92 12.99 -6.81 14.54
C ASN A 92 13.25 -6.83 16.06
N GLN A 93 12.76 -7.84 16.77
CA GLN A 93 13.02 -7.99 18.20
C GLN A 93 14.51 -8.23 18.49
N LYS A 94 15.21 -9.02 17.67
CA LYS A 94 16.65 -9.27 17.82
C LYS A 94 17.51 -8.05 17.48
N PHE A 95 17.11 -7.28 16.48
CA PHE A 95 17.81 -6.06 16.07
C PHE A 95 17.81 -4.98 17.12
N ALA A 96 16.82 -4.96 18.03
CA ALA A 96 16.80 -4.06 19.18
C ALA A 96 18.04 -4.20 20.10
N ALA A 97 18.84 -5.26 19.97
CA ALA A 97 20.11 -5.43 20.67
C ALA A 97 21.27 -4.60 20.08
N ILE A 98 21.16 -4.15 18.83
CA ILE A 98 22.19 -3.32 18.18
C ILE A 98 21.86 -1.85 18.47
N GLN A 99 22.68 -1.23 19.33
CA GLN A 99 22.46 0.16 19.77
C GLN A 99 23.06 1.21 18.82
N ASP A 100 23.92 0.78 17.89
CA ASP A 100 24.67 1.69 17.00
C ASP A 100 23.82 2.29 15.87
N ALA A 101 22.64 1.73 15.61
CA ALA A 101 21.78 2.11 14.49
C ALA A 101 20.30 1.83 14.80
N TYR A 102 19.41 2.58 14.17
CA TYR A 102 18.03 2.16 14.01
C TYR A 102 17.96 1.11 12.90
N ILE A 103 17.48 -0.09 13.23
CA ILE A 103 17.39 -1.21 12.31
C ILE A 103 15.96 -1.71 12.29
N ALA A 104 15.43 -1.89 11.09
CA ALA A 104 14.10 -2.43 10.90
C ALA A 104 14.03 -3.32 9.67
N ILE A 105 13.14 -4.31 9.71
CA ILE A 105 12.85 -5.21 8.60
C ILE A 105 11.36 -5.23 8.30
N PHE A 106 11.06 -5.12 7.01
CA PHE A 106 9.70 -5.02 6.50
C PHE A 106 9.49 -6.04 5.37
N PRO A 107 8.26 -6.51 5.18
CA PRO A 107 7.92 -7.22 3.97
C PRO A 107 7.99 -6.27 2.76
N PRO A 108 8.23 -6.79 1.55
CA PRO A 108 8.26 -5.98 0.33
C PRO A 108 6.90 -5.40 -0.03
N PRO A 109 6.80 -4.42 -0.93
CA PRO A 109 5.51 -3.88 -1.36
C PRO A 109 4.62 -4.97 -1.99
N PRO A 110 3.29 -4.97 -1.75
CA PRO A 110 2.36 -5.92 -2.35
C PRO A 110 2.41 -5.95 -3.88
N ILE A 111 2.58 -4.81 -4.53
CA ILE A 111 2.78 -4.68 -5.98
C ILE A 111 4.22 -4.24 -6.25
N GLN A 112 4.95 -4.99 -7.08
CA GLN A 112 6.28 -4.60 -7.52
C GLN A 112 6.21 -3.30 -8.33
N GLY A 113 7.08 -2.34 -8.00
CA GLY A 113 7.11 -1.01 -8.63
C GLY A 113 6.22 0.03 -7.94
N LEU A 114 5.39 -0.34 -6.97
CA LEU A 114 4.62 0.60 -6.15
C LEU A 114 5.19 0.70 -4.74
N GLY A 115 6.39 1.25 -4.65
CA GLY A 115 7.15 1.45 -3.41
C GLY A 115 8.37 0.56 -3.28
N THR A 116 9.15 0.79 -2.22
CA THR A 116 10.37 0.01 -1.90
C THR A 116 10.16 -0.97 -0.75
N ILE A 117 9.25 -0.65 0.18
CA ILE A 117 8.85 -1.48 1.32
C ILE A 117 7.33 -1.55 1.43
N GLY A 118 6.81 -2.54 2.16
CA GLY A 118 5.39 -2.63 2.50
C GLY A 118 4.97 -1.57 3.52
N GLY A 119 3.66 -1.40 3.68
CA GLY A 119 3.06 -0.39 4.55
C GLY A 119 2.54 0.83 3.78
N PHE A 120 2.53 1.97 4.43
CA PHE A 120 2.18 3.27 3.85
C PHE A 120 3.39 4.18 3.81
N LYS A 121 3.33 5.16 2.91
CA LYS A 121 4.29 6.25 2.83
C LYS A 121 3.56 7.58 2.68
N LEU A 122 3.85 8.49 3.59
CA LEU A 122 3.28 9.82 3.67
C LEU A 122 4.38 10.85 3.40
N GLN A 123 4.09 11.86 2.59
CA GLN A 123 4.98 12.97 2.31
C GLN A 123 4.46 14.21 3.04
N ILE A 124 5.28 14.79 3.92
CA ILE A 124 4.98 16.08 4.54
C ILE A 124 5.63 17.15 3.69
N GLU A 125 4.82 17.96 3.01
CA GLU A 125 5.26 19.05 2.15
C GLU A 125 5.24 20.38 2.91
N ASP A 126 6.31 21.16 2.80
CA ASP A 126 6.33 22.57 3.20
C ASP A 126 5.93 23.46 2.03
N ARG A 127 4.67 23.93 2.02
CA ARG A 127 4.10 24.72 0.90
C ARG A 127 4.32 26.22 1.03
N THR A 128 4.64 26.70 2.23
CA THR A 128 4.83 28.13 2.51
C THR A 128 6.28 28.51 2.76
N GLY A 129 7.21 27.55 2.75
CA GLY A 129 8.63 27.79 2.95
C GLY A 129 8.97 28.13 4.39
N LEU A 130 8.39 27.41 5.35
CA LEU A 130 8.71 27.52 6.77
C LEU A 130 10.15 27.10 7.10
N GLY A 131 10.77 26.28 6.24
CA GLY A 131 12.18 25.94 6.28
C GLY A 131 12.45 24.51 6.73
N TYR A 132 13.70 24.06 6.52
CA TYR A 132 14.11 22.68 6.74
C TYR A 132 14.00 22.23 8.20
N GLU A 133 14.40 23.08 9.15
CA GLU A 133 14.31 22.78 10.59
C GLU A 133 12.87 22.58 11.04
N ALA A 134 11.97 23.48 10.64
CA ALA A 134 10.55 23.36 10.95
C ALA A 134 9.98 22.06 10.36
N LEU A 135 10.29 21.74 9.09
CA LEU A 135 9.83 20.51 8.45
C LEU A 135 10.31 19.26 9.20
N TYR A 136 11.56 19.26 9.67
CA TYR A 136 12.11 18.18 10.46
C TYR A 136 11.39 18.04 11.81
N GLU A 137 11.24 19.13 12.56
CA GLU A 137 10.60 19.11 13.87
C GLU A 137 9.17 18.57 13.78
N GLU A 138 8.36 19.05 12.83
CA GLU A 138 6.98 18.59 12.66
C GLU A 138 6.91 17.13 12.20
N THR A 139 7.80 16.71 11.30
CA THR A 139 7.91 15.30 10.89
C THR A 139 8.23 14.40 12.08
N GLN A 140 9.22 14.77 12.90
CA GLN A 140 9.61 13.99 14.08
C GLN A 140 8.53 14.00 15.17
N LYS A 141 7.77 15.10 15.33
CA LYS A 141 6.59 15.14 16.22
C LYS A 141 5.55 14.12 15.80
N ILE A 142 5.24 14.02 14.51
CA ILE A 142 4.29 13.03 13.99
C ILE A 142 4.82 11.59 14.20
N VAL A 143 6.09 11.33 13.87
CA VAL A 143 6.71 10.01 14.10
C VAL A 143 6.66 9.63 15.58
N GLY A 144 7.03 10.54 16.48
CA GLY A 144 7.03 10.33 17.91
C GLY A 144 5.61 10.11 18.49
N ALA A 145 4.62 10.87 18.02
CA ALA A 145 3.22 10.66 18.38
C ALA A 145 2.67 9.33 17.84
N GLY A 146 3.09 8.95 16.63
CA GLY A 146 2.71 7.68 16.01
C GLY A 146 3.27 6.46 16.76
N TRP A 147 4.48 6.53 17.33
CA TRP A 147 5.01 5.48 18.20
C TRP A 147 4.17 5.24 19.48
N GLN A 148 3.45 6.26 19.93
CA GLN A 148 2.54 6.16 21.08
C GLN A 148 1.12 5.74 20.70
N THR A 149 0.83 5.65 19.41
CA THR A 149 -0.53 5.42 18.89
C THR A 149 -0.76 3.93 18.64
N PRO A 150 -1.66 3.26 19.38
CA PRO A 150 -2.02 1.87 19.11
C PRO A 150 -2.57 1.72 17.70
N GLY A 151 -2.05 0.75 16.94
CA GLY A 151 -2.44 0.53 15.54
C GLY A 151 -1.39 0.93 14.52
N LEU A 152 -0.33 1.64 14.93
CA LEU A 152 0.82 1.98 14.10
C LEU A 152 2.07 1.24 14.58
N THR A 153 2.93 0.83 13.65
CA THR A 153 4.25 0.25 13.97
C THR A 153 5.27 0.57 12.89
N GLY A 154 6.56 0.51 13.26
CA GLY A 154 7.66 0.69 12.33
C GLY A 154 7.69 2.07 11.66
N LEU A 155 7.25 3.11 12.37
CA LEU A 155 7.28 4.48 11.87
C LEU A 155 8.71 5.03 11.85
N PHE A 156 9.15 5.56 10.71
CA PHE A 156 10.44 6.22 10.58
C PHE A 156 10.46 7.25 9.43
N SER A 157 11.42 8.18 9.50
CA SER A 157 11.74 9.13 8.42
C SER A 157 13.25 9.14 8.21
N SER A 158 13.72 9.23 6.97
CA SER A 158 15.15 9.44 6.68
C SER A 158 15.52 10.91 6.52
N TYR A 159 14.55 11.83 6.66
CA TYR A 159 14.80 13.25 6.56
C TYR A 159 15.54 13.77 7.80
N GLN A 160 16.72 14.35 7.57
CA GLN A 160 17.60 14.88 8.60
C GLN A 160 18.09 16.27 8.19
N VAL A 161 18.29 17.15 9.17
CA VAL A 161 18.72 18.55 8.95
C VAL A 161 19.92 18.94 9.79
N ASN A 162 20.37 18.04 10.67
CA ASN A 162 21.45 18.24 11.62
C ASN A 162 22.74 17.52 11.18
N VAL A 163 22.92 17.28 9.88
CA VAL A 163 24.10 16.58 9.36
C VAL A 163 25.31 17.52 9.46
N PRO A 164 26.40 17.13 10.15
CA PRO A 164 27.58 17.96 10.28
C PRO A 164 28.20 18.31 8.91
N GLN A 165 28.45 19.60 8.68
CA GLN A 165 29.04 20.14 7.47
C GLN A 165 30.19 21.09 7.82
N VAL A 166 31.17 21.18 6.93
CA VAL A 166 32.27 22.14 7.04
C VAL A 166 32.09 23.18 5.94
N ARG A 167 31.81 24.42 6.34
CA ARG A 167 31.72 25.56 5.42
C ARG A 167 33.08 26.22 5.31
N ALA A 168 33.63 26.24 4.11
CA ALA A 168 34.84 27.00 3.78
C ALA A 168 34.45 28.36 3.20
N ASP A 169 34.68 29.43 3.95
CA ASP A 169 34.43 30.81 3.52
C ASP A 169 35.73 31.42 2.97
N VAL A 170 35.65 32.01 1.78
CA VAL A 170 36.80 32.56 1.06
C VAL A 170 36.76 34.09 1.15
N ASP A 171 37.73 34.65 1.87
CA ASP A 171 37.98 36.09 1.95
C ASP A 171 38.55 36.57 0.61
N ARG A 172 37.66 37.06 -0.25
CA ARG A 172 38.00 37.49 -1.62
C ARG A 172 38.97 38.66 -1.63
N ASP A 173 38.89 39.55 -0.65
CA ASP A 173 39.75 40.73 -0.55
C ASP A 173 41.19 40.32 -0.21
N LYS A 174 41.36 39.39 0.75
CA LYS A 174 42.68 38.84 1.08
C LYS A 174 43.27 38.01 -0.07
N ALA A 175 42.45 37.19 -0.74
CA ALA A 175 42.89 36.42 -1.89
C ALA A 175 43.41 37.34 -3.01
N MET A 176 42.66 38.40 -3.34
CA MET A 176 43.08 39.38 -4.35
C MET A 176 44.32 40.18 -3.93
N ALA A 177 44.43 40.57 -2.66
CA ALA A 177 45.60 41.27 -2.14
C ALA A 177 46.89 40.42 -2.23
N GLN A 178 46.77 39.09 -2.15
CA GLN A 178 47.88 38.14 -2.31
C GLN A 178 48.10 37.72 -3.78
N GLY A 179 47.36 38.30 -4.72
CA GLY A 179 47.47 38.03 -6.15
C GLY A 179 46.94 36.64 -6.54
N VAL A 180 46.07 36.02 -5.74
CA VAL A 180 45.52 34.70 -6.01
C VAL A 180 44.21 34.82 -6.80
N PRO A 181 44.11 34.26 -8.02
CA PRO A 181 42.86 34.20 -8.76
C PRO A 181 41.82 33.32 -8.05
N LEU A 182 40.56 33.77 -7.99
CA LEU A 182 39.51 33.03 -7.26
C LEU A 182 39.22 31.64 -7.87
N ASN A 183 39.30 31.50 -9.19
CA ASN A 183 39.11 30.23 -9.87
C ASN A 183 40.15 29.18 -9.41
N GLU A 184 41.42 29.58 -9.26
CA GLU A 184 42.49 28.69 -8.80
C GLU A 184 42.22 28.13 -7.39
N ILE A 185 41.57 28.93 -6.53
CA ILE A 185 41.15 28.48 -5.18
C ILE A 185 40.10 27.39 -5.31
N PHE A 186 39.04 27.63 -6.08
CA PHE A 186 37.95 26.67 -6.26
C PHE A 186 38.42 25.40 -6.98
N ASP A 187 39.25 25.52 -8.02
CA ASP A 187 39.83 24.40 -8.74
C ASP A 187 40.72 23.56 -7.81
N THR A 188 41.55 24.20 -6.97
CA THR A 188 42.35 23.50 -5.96
C THR A 188 41.46 22.75 -4.97
N MET A 189 40.44 23.40 -4.41
CA MET A 189 39.52 22.72 -3.49
C MET A 189 38.75 21.58 -4.17
N GLN A 190 38.32 21.76 -5.42
CA GLN A 190 37.61 20.74 -6.19
C GLN A 190 38.49 19.53 -6.50
N VAL A 191 39.73 19.74 -6.96
CA VAL A 191 40.68 18.65 -7.25
C VAL A 191 41.02 17.89 -5.97
N TYR A 192 41.38 18.58 -4.88
CA TYR A 192 41.87 17.89 -3.68
C TYR A 192 40.73 17.22 -2.89
N LEU A 193 39.56 17.86 -2.78
CA LEU A 193 38.46 17.37 -1.92
C LEU A 193 37.35 16.67 -2.70
N GLY A 194 36.85 17.30 -3.78
CA GLY A 194 35.64 16.89 -4.50
C GLY A 194 35.85 15.88 -5.63
N SER A 195 37.10 15.60 -6.02
CA SER A 195 37.49 14.97 -7.28
C SER A 195 37.17 15.83 -8.51
N LEU A 196 38.12 15.96 -9.43
CA LEU A 196 37.95 16.65 -10.70
C LEU A 196 38.03 15.65 -11.85
N TYR A 197 36.99 15.62 -12.70
CA TYR A 197 37.05 14.95 -13.99
C TYR A 197 37.97 15.72 -14.93
N VAL A 198 39.00 15.04 -15.46
CA VAL A 198 40.01 15.64 -16.32
C VAL A 198 39.71 15.35 -17.79
N ASN A 199 39.61 14.06 -18.14
CA ASN A 199 39.32 13.58 -19.48
C ASN A 199 38.95 12.09 -19.46
N ASP A 200 38.76 11.54 -20.65
CA ASP A 200 38.53 10.12 -20.89
C ASP A 200 39.71 9.49 -21.62
N PHE A 201 39.96 8.21 -21.38
CA PHE A 201 40.87 7.40 -22.20
C PHE A 201 40.30 6.03 -22.53
N ASN A 202 40.68 5.49 -23.69
CA ASN A 202 40.21 4.18 -24.15
C ASN A 202 41.22 3.08 -23.83
N ARG A 203 40.74 2.02 -23.18
CA ARG A 203 41.54 0.81 -22.92
C ARG A 203 40.62 -0.41 -22.93
N PHE A 204 41.09 -1.56 -23.41
CA PHE A 204 40.30 -2.80 -23.39
C PHE A 204 38.90 -2.70 -24.06
N GLY A 205 38.76 -1.86 -25.08
CA GLY A 205 37.47 -1.62 -25.76
C GLY A 205 36.44 -0.87 -24.93
N ARG A 206 36.84 -0.23 -23.82
CA ARG A 206 36.00 0.63 -22.98
C ARG A 206 36.64 1.99 -22.79
N THR A 207 35.80 2.99 -22.58
CA THR A 207 36.20 4.35 -22.21
C THR A 207 36.20 4.46 -20.69
N TYR A 208 37.29 4.96 -20.12
CA TYR A 208 37.46 5.17 -18.68
C TYR A 208 37.65 6.65 -18.40
N GLN A 209 36.98 7.14 -17.37
CA GLN A 209 37.16 8.49 -16.85
C GLN A 209 38.46 8.60 -16.06
N VAL A 210 39.15 9.72 -16.23
CA VAL A 210 40.30 10.12 -15.43
C VAL A 210 39.82 11.16 -14.42
N ASN A 211 39.70 10.76 -13.17
CA ASN A 211 39.36 11.64 -12.06
C ASN A 211 40.61 11.88 -11.21
N ALA A 212 40.94 13.15 -10.97
CA ALA A 212 42.01 13.56 -10.06
C ALA A 212 41.43 13.84 -8.68
N GLN A 213 41.95 13.20 -7.64
CA GLN A 213 41.60 13.44 -6.24
C GLN A 213 42.87 13.34 -5.37
N ALA A 214 42.90 14.06 -4.25
CA ALA A 214 43.93 13.81 -3.24
C ALA A 214 43.70 12.47 -2.53
N ASP A 215 44.80 11.79 -2.21
CA ASP A 215 44.77 10.58 -1.38
C ASP A 215 44.17 10.87 0.00
N MET A 216 43.47 9.88 0.55
CA MET A 216 42.71 9.99 1.80
C MET A 216 43.48 10.68 2.95
N PRO A 217 44.75 10.35 3.26
CA PRO A 217 45.45 10.93 4.42
C PRO A 217 45.64 12.46 4.40
N PHE A 218 45.40 13.12 3.27
CA PHE A 218 45.57 14.56 3.11
C PHE A 218 44.23 15.33 3.06
N ARG A 219 43.12 14.67 3.39
CA ARG A 219 41.76 15.25 3.35
C ARG A 219 40.82 14.63 4.39
N LEU A 220 41.37 14.20 5.53
CA LEU A 220 40.57 13.57 6.59
C LEU A 220 40.03 14.61 7.56
N GLU A 221 40.85 15.61 7.91
CA GLU A 221 40.50 16.60 8.91
C GLU A 221 40.17 17.94 8.24
N PRO A 222 39.24 18.74 8.82
CA PRO A 222 38.96 20.08 8.30
C PRO A 222 40.23 20.95 8.18
N GLU A 223 41.18 20.82 9.11
CA GLU A 223 42.43 21.59 9.10
C GLU A 223 43.34 21.26 7.89
N ASP A 224 43.19 20.09 7.26
CA ASP A 224 43.93 19.74 6.04
C ASP A 224 43.61 20.72 4.90
N ILE A 225 42.38 21.24 4.86
CA ILE A 225 41.94 22.23 3.87
C ILE A 225 42.81 23.49 3.93
N ARG A 226 43.21 23.93 5.13
CA ARG A 226 44.05 25.13 5.31
C ARG A 226 45.48 24.93 4.81
N GLN A 227 45.95 23.69 4.79
CA GLN A 227 47.31 23.33 4.37
C GLN A 227 47.46 23.24 2.85
N LEU A 228 46.36 23.09 2.12
CA LEU A 228 46.35 23.12 0.66
C LEU A 228 46.94 24.43 0.16
N LYS A 229 47.71 24.38 -0.93
CA LYS A 229 48.40 25.54 -1.47
C LYS A 229 47.93 25.83 -2.89
N VAL A 230 47.75 27.12 -3.18
CA VAL A 230 47.41 27.64 -4.51
C VAL A 230 48.50 28.58 -4.98
N ARG A 231 48.69 28.67 -6.29
CA ARG A 231 49.70 29.54 -6.89
C ARG A 231 49.14 30.95 -7.06
N ASN A 232 49.89 31.97 -6.66
CA ASN A 232 49.55 33.36 -6.95
C ASN A 232 50.10 33.82 -8.32
N SER A 233 49.70 35.01 -8.77
CA SER A 233 50.16 35.61 -10.03
C SER A 233 51.67 35.87 -10.11
N SER A 234 52.35 35.93 -8.97
CA SER A 234 53.82 36.07 -8.88
C SER A 234 54.55 34.72 -8.93
N GLY A 235 53.81 33.61 -8.95
CA GLY A 235 54.34 32.25 -8.99
C GLY A 235 54.56 31.59 -7.63
N ASP A 236 54.33 32.30 -6.53
CA ASP A 236 54.48 31.79 -5.16
C ASP A 236 53.32 30.88 -4.76
N MET A 237 53.61 29.89 -3.91
CA MET A 237 52.59 29.00 -3.35
C MET A 237 52.10 29.56 -2.02
N VAL A 238 50.80 29.84 -1.94
CA VAL A 238 50.15 30.41 -0.77
C VAL A 238 49.19 29.39 -0.17
N PRO A 239 49.26 29.11 1.15
CA PRO A 239 48.32 28.19 1.79
C PRO A 239 46.91 28.81 1.84
N LEU A 240 45.89 27.99 1.59
CA LEU A 240 44.48 28.40 1.62
C LEU A 240 44.10 29.02 2.97
N GLY A 241 44.67 28.54 4.08
CA GLY A 241 44.44 29.13 5.41
C GLY A 241 44.75 30.63 5.55
N SER A 242 45.46 31.24 4.59
CA SER A 242 45.72 32.69 4.56
C SER A 242 44.47 33.52 4.25
N PHE A 243 43.50 32.95 3.55
CA PHE A 243 42.29 33.63 3.07
C PHE A 243 41.04 32.73 3.06
N VAL A 244 41.12 31.49 3.55
CA VAL A 244 39.99 30.58 3.73
C VAL A 244 39.78 30.35 5.23
N SER A 245 38.60 30.73 5.73
CA SER A 245 38.13 30.38 7.08
C SER A 245 37.23 29.15 7.03
N LEU A 246 37.29 28.34 8.07
CA LEU A 246 36.47 27.13 8.20
C LEU A 246 35.49 27.33 9.35
N GLU A 247 34.22 27.08 9.08
CA GLU A 247 33.13 27.13 10.06
C GLU A 247 32.45 25.77 10.09
N GLN A 248 32.19 25.26 11.29
CA GLN A 248 31.33 24.09 11.45
C GLN A 248 29.88 24.54 11.35
N SER A 249 29.12 23.88 10.50
CA SER A 249 27.69 24.09 10.34
C SER A 249 26.96 22.75 10.36
N ALA A 250 25.64 22.80 10.41
CA ALA A 250 24.80 21.63 10.17
C ALA A 250 23.76 21.97 9.10
N GLY A 251 23.36 20.97 8.35
CA GLY A 251 22.33 21.12 7.32
C GLY A 251 21.78 19.78 6.86
N PRO A 252 20.79 19.77 5.96
CA PRO A 252 20.31 18.54 5.36
C PRO A 252 21.39 17.91 4.48
N ASP A 253 21.53 16.58 4.53
CA ASP A 253 22.30 15.81 3.55
C ASP A 253 21.60 15.81 2.19
N ARG A 254 20.27 15.79 2.20
CA ARG A 254 19.42 15.75 1.03
C ARG A 254 18.12 16.52 1.26
N VAL A 255 17.73 17.30 0.26
CA VAL A 255 16.44 17.97 0.23
C VAL A 255 15.56 17.27 -0.80
N MET A 256 14.63 16.45 -0.31
CA MET A 256 13.64 15.81 -1.15
C MET A 256 12.57 16.81 -1.56
N HIS A 257 12.06 16.67 -2.77
CA HIS A 257 10.93 17.46 -3.26
C HIS A 257 9.81 16.52 -3.70
N TYR A 258 8.59 16.83 -3.30
CA TYR A 258 7.38 16.15 -3.75
C TYR A 258 6.40 17.21 -4.27
N ASN A 259 5.84 17.00 -5.46
CA ASN A 259 5.00 17.98 -6.17
C ASN A 259 5.63 19.38 -6.34
N GLY A 260 6.96 19.48 -6.30
CA GLY A 260 7.69 20.76 -6.41
C GLY A 260 7.94 21.47 -5.08
N TYR A 261 7.47 20.94 -3.95
CA TYR A 261 7.70 21.48 -2.61
C TYR A 261 8.76 20.65 -1.86
N PRO A 262 9.60 21.26 -1.02
CA PRO A 262 10.43 20.52 -0.08
C PRO A 262 9.57 19.59 0.77
N ALA A 263 9.97 18.32 0.87
CA ALA A 263 9.17 17.31 1.54
C ALA A 263 10.02 16.36 2.39
N ALA A 264 9.40 15.83 3.43
CA ALA A 264 9.94 14.79 4.30
C ALA A 264 9.03 13.57 4.27
N GLU A 265 9.58 12.39 4.02
CA GLU A 265 8.79 11.16 4.02
C GLU A 265 8.64 10.56 5.42
N ILE A 266 7.48 10.01 5.71
CA ILE A 266 7.20 9.14 6.86
C ILE A 266 6.76 7.79 6.30
N ASN A 267 7.52 6.75 6.63
CA ASN A 267 7.17 5.37 6.33
C ASN A 267 6.61 4.72 7.59
N GLY A 268 5.69 3.77 7.44
CA GLY A 268 5.16 2.99 8.55
C GLY A 268 4.15 1.94 8.09
N GLY A 269 3.63 1.15 9.02
CA GLY A 269 2.65 0.13 8.70
C GLY A 269 1.61 -0.06 9.81
N PRO A 270 0.56 -0.84 9.52
CA PRO A 270 -0.41 -1.24 10.55
C PRO A 270 0.25 -2.16 11.58
N ALA A 271 -0.07 -1.94 12.86
CA ALA A 271 0.28 -2.87 13.92
C ALA A 271 -0.47 -4.22 13.73
N PRO A 272 0.03 -5.33 14.30
CA PRO A 272 -0.66 -6.62 14.22
C PRO A 272 -2.13 -6.53 14.64
N GLY A 273 -3.03 -7.05 13.81
CA GLY A 273 -4.47 -7.00 14.04
C GLY A 273 -5.19 -5.76 13.51
N TYR A 274 -4.47 -4.77 12.98
CA TYR A 274 -5.04 -3.59 12.35
C TYR A 274 -4.95 -3.68 10.82
N SER A 275 -5.93 -3.10 10.12
CA SER A 275 -5.92 -3.01 8.68
C SER A 275 -5.12 -1.80 8.18
N SER A 276 -4.67 -1.84 6.92
CA SER A 276 -3.96 -0.70 6.32
C SER A 276 -4.79 0.59 6.36
N GLY A 277 -6.11 0.49 6.18
CA GLY A 277 -7.00 1.67 6.19
C GLY A 277 -7.15 2.30 7.58
N GLU A 278 -7.11 1.51 8.64
CA GLU A 278 -7.13 2.03 10.01
C GLU A 278 -5.81 2.73 10.33
N ALA A 279 -4.68 2.14 9.96
CA ALA A 279 -3.37 2.78 10.13
C ALA A 279 -3.25 4.09 9.33
N GLU A 280 -3.72 4.09 8.08
CA GLU A 280 -3.76 5.30 7.25
C GLU A 280 -4.64 6.40 7.88
N ALA A 281 -5.80 6.04 8.44
CA ALA A 281 -6.67 6.99 9.11
C ALA A 281 -6.06 7.55 10.41
N LEU A 282 -5.36 6.71 11.18
CA LEU A 282 -4.67 7.13 12.40
C LEU A 282 -3.55 8.13 12.11
N ILE A 283 -2.67 7.84 11.15
CA ILE A 283 -1.56 8.74 10.82
C ILE A 283 -2.05 10.01 10.11
N ALA A 284 -3.12 9.93 9.29
CA ALA A 284 -3.76 11.13 8.74
C ALA A 284 -4.32 12.02 9.85
N GLY A 285 -5.00 11.45 10.85
CA GLY A 285 -5.51 12.21 11.98
C GLY A 285 -4.41 12.87 12.82
N LEU A 286 -3.26 12.21 12.96
CA LEU A 286 -2.08 12.82 13.59
C LEU A 286 -1.50 13.97 12.76
N ALA A 287 -1.38 13.79 11.45
CA ALA A 287 -0.91 14.83 10.55
C ALA A 287 -1.84 16.05 10.55
N ASP A 288 -3.15 15.85 10.42
CA ASP A 288 -4.14 16.94 10.44
C ASP A 288 -4.18 17.70 11.79
N GLY A 289 -3.88 17.01 12.90
CA GLY A 289 -3.91 17.60 14.24
C GLY A 289 -2.61 18.29 14.66
N LEU A 290 -1.47 17.84 14.14
CA LEU A 290 -0.13 18.32 14.56
C LEU A 290 0.49 19.30 13.57
N LEU A 291 0.21 19.17 12.26
CA LEU A 291 0.84 20.01 11.27
C LEU A 291 0.40 21.48 11.39
N PRO A 292 1.34 22.43 11.33
CA PRO A 292 1.01 23.85 11.28
C PRO A 292 0.41 24.21 9.93
N ASN A 293 -0.34 25.32 9.90
CA ASN A 293 -0.80 25.92 8.65
C ASN A 293 0.42 26.23 7.74
N GLY A 294 0.42 25.68 6.54
CA GLY A 294 1.51 25.82 5.57
C GLY A 294 2.24 24.51 5.27
N MET A 295 2.11 23.50 6.14
CA MET A 295 2.53 22.14 5.85
C MET A 295 1.33 21.25 5.51
N HIS A 296 1.52 20.35 4.55
CA HIS A 296 0.47 19.44 4.11
C HIS A 296 1.00 18.02 4.01
N ALA A 297 0.17 17.07 4.45
CA ALA A 297 0.45 15.66 4.28
C ALA A 297 -0.17 15.13 2.98
N GLU A 298 0.61 14.44 2.17
CA GLU A 298 0.16 13.83 0.92
C GLU A 298 0.59 12.36 0.82
N TRP A 299 -0.32 11.53 0.30
CA TRP A 299 -0.06 10.11 0.12
C TRP A 299 0.73 9.84 -1.16
N THR A 300 1.57 8.79 -1.13
CA THR A 300 2.29 8.32 -2.32
C THR A 300 2.20 6.79 -2.47
N GLU A 301 2.84 6.25 -3.51
CA GLU A 301 2.96 4.82 -3.77
C GLU A 301 1.61 4.08 -3.76
N LEU A 302 1.53 2.92 -3.08
CA LEU A 302 0.32 2.09 -3.04
C LEU A 302 -0.86 2.80 -2.36
N THR A 303 -0.60 3.59 -1.32
CA THR A 303 -1.63 4.32 -0.59
C THR A 303 -2.27 5.41 -1.45
N TYR A 304 -1.48 6.08 -2.29
CA TYR A 304 -2.01 7.02 -3.28
C TYR A 304 -2.94 6.32 -4.29
N GLN A 305 -2.55 5.16 -4.82
CA GLN A 305 -3.40 4.37 -5.72
C GLN A 305 -4.71 3.95 -5.05
N LYS A 306 -4.66 3.59 -3.77
CA LYS A 306 -5.85 3.30 -2.97
C LYS A 306 -6.75 4.53 -2.83
N GLN A 307 -6.18 5.71 -2.56
CA GLN A 307 -6.96 6.94 -2.40
C GLN A 307 -7.59 7.41 -3.72
N LEU A 308 -6.87 7.28 -4.84
CA LEU A 308 -7.38 7.53 -6.20
C LEU A 308 -8.50 6.56 -6.57
N ALA A 309 -8.31 5.27 -6.34
CA ALA A 309 -9.37 4.26 -6.52
C ALA A 309 -10.57 4.59 -5.60
N GLY A 310 -10.29 5.22 -4.46
CA GLY A 310 -11.27 5.73 -3.53
C GLY A 310 -12.27 4.65 -3.12
N ASN A 311 -13.53 5.06 -2.93
CA ASN A 311 -14.62 4.13 -2.70
C ASN A 311 -15.29 3.72 -4.02
N ALA A 312 -14.51 3.34 -5.04
CA ALA A 312 -15.06 2.84 -6.30
C ALA A 312 -16.07 1.70 -6.08
N GLY A 313 -15.87 0.86 -5.06
CA GLY A 313 -16.82 -0.17 -4.64
C GLY A 313 -18.23 0.39 -4.42
N MET A 314 -18.37 1.54 -3.76
CA MET A 314 -19.68 2.19 -3.53
C MET A 314 -20.43 2.51 -4.83
N TRP A 315 -19.73 2.74 -5.94
CA TRP A 315 -20.36 2.95 -7.25
C TRP A 315 -20.52 1.66 -8.06
N VAL A 316 -19.50 0.80 -8.03
CA VAL A 316 -19.48 -0.47 -8.79
C VAL A 316 -20.55 -1.42 -8.28
N PHE A 317 -20.82 -1.50 -6.98
CA PHE A 317 -21.83 -2.41 -6.43
C PHE A 317 -23.26 -2.09 -6.90
N PRO A 318 -23.80 -0.86 -6.69
CA PRO A 318 -25.11 -0.50 -7.19
C PRO A 318 -25.22 -0.60 -8.69
N LEU A 319 -24.17 -0.22 -9.44
CA LEU A 319 -24.15 -0.33 -10.89
C LEU A 319 -24.23 -1.80 -11.33
N SER A 320 -23.48 -2.70 -10.68
CA SER A 320 -23.51 -4.13 -10.97
C SER A 320 -24.89 -4.74 -10.70
N VAL A 321 -25.51 -4.39 -9.56
CA VAL A 321 -26.87 -4.81 -9.22
C VAL A 321 -27.90 -4.25 -10.21
N LEU A 322 -27.74 -2.98 -10.63
CA LEU A 322 -28.59 -2.34 -11.63
C LEU A 322 -28.46 -3.02 -13.00
N LEU A 323 -27.25 -3.36 -13.44
CA LEU A 323 -27.06 -4.07 -14.71
C LEU A 323 -27.68 -5.47 -14.67
N VAL A 324 -27.51 -6.20 -13.56
CA VAL A 324 -28.20 -7.48 -13.35
C VAL A 324 -29.72 -7.29 -13.37
N PHE A 325 -30.25 -6.25 -12.73
CA PHE A 325 -31.68 -5.91 -12.78
C PHE A 325 -32.16 -5.71 -14.22
N LEU A 326 -31.48 -4.87 -14.99
CA LEU A 326 -31.87 -4.50 -16.35
C LEU A 326 -31.84 -5.70 -17.29
N VAL A 327 -30.79 -6.53 -17.21
CA VAL A 327 -30.68 -7.75 -18.02
C VAL A 327 -31.81 -8.72 -17.69
N LEU A 328 -32.13 -8.92 -16.41
CA LEU A 328 -33.25 -9.78 -16.00
C LEU A 328 -34.61 -9.19 -16.36
N ALA A 329 -34.76 -7.86 -16.27
CA ALA A 329 -35.99 -7.18 -16.65
C ALA A 329 -36.26 -7.33 -18.14
N ALA A 330 -35.22 -7.20 -18.98
CA ALA A 330 -35.29 -7.43 -20.41
C ALA A 330 -35.58 -8.90 -20.73
N LEU A 331 -34.90 -9.84 -20.07
CA LEU A 331 -35.08 -11.29 -20.26
C LEU A 331 -36.51 -11.74 -19.93
N TYR A 332 -37.08 -11.19 -18.85
CA TYR A 332 -38.41 -11.57 -18.39
C TYR A 332 -39.54 -10.69 -18.91
N GLU A 333 -39.24 -9.60 -19.62
CA GLU A 333 -40.23 -8.60 -20.01
C GLU A 333 -41.08 -8.12 -18.81
N SER A 334 -40.44 -8.00 -17.65
CA SER A 334 -41.10 -7.67 -16.39
C SER A 334 -40.15 -6.98 -15.41
N LEU A 335 -40.63 -5.92 -14.76
CA LEU A 335 -39.89 -5.20 -13.73
C LEU A 335 -40.05 -5.80 -12.33
N THR A 336 -41.05 -6.68 -12.11
CA THR A 336 -41.34 -7.24 -10.78
C THR A 336 -40.51 -8.49 -10.50
N LEU A 337 -40.34 -9.37 -11.49
CA LEU A 337 -39.61 -10.63 -11.32
C LEU A 337 -38.12 -10.46 -10.99
N PRO A 338 -37.38 -9.53 -11.63
CA PRO A 338 -35.99 -9.25 -11.26
C PRO A 338 -35.83 -8.73 -9.83
N LEU A 339 -36.84 -8.05 -9.28
CA LEU A 339 -36.81 -7.54 -7.91
C LEU A 339 -36.66 -8.70 -6.90
N VAL A 340 -37.35 -9.81 -7.14
CA VAL A 340 -37.26 -11.04 -6.33
C VAL A 340 -35.82 -11.55 -6.27
N VAL A 341 -35.14 -11.50 -7.41
CA VAL A 341 -33.75 -11.95 -7.54
C VAL A 341 -32.79 -11.00 -6.80
N ILE A 342 -33.04 -9.69 -6.82
CA ILE A 342 -32.18 -8.72 -6.13
C ILE A 342 -32.39 -8.73 -4.62
N LEU A 343 -33.60 -8.99 -4.15
CA LEU A 343 -33.93 -9.11 -2.73
C LEU A 343 -33.10 -10.17 -1.99
N ILE A 344 -32.54 -11.16 -2.71
CA ILE A 344 -31.66 -12.16 -2.09
C ILE A 344 -30.24 -11.64 -1.87
N VAL A 345 -29.76 -10.70 -2.69
CA VAL A 345 -28.37 -10.23 -2.71
C VAL A 345 -27.89 -9.68 -1.36
N PRO A 346 -28.68 -8.87 -0.61
CA PRO A 346 -28.25 -8.41 0.72
C PRO A 346 -27.93 -9.56 1.69
N MET A 347 -28.69 -10.65 1.66
CA MET A 347 -28.47 -11.81 2.53
C MET A 347 -27.19 -12.59 2.17
N THR A 348 -26.85 -12.61 0.89
CA THR A 348 -25.64 -13.29 0.40
C THR A 348 -24.39 -12.50 0.75
N LEU A 349 -24.46 -11.17 0.59
CA LEU A 349 -23.39 -10.26 1.00
C LEU A 349 -23.18 -10.30 2.53
N LEU A 350 -24.27 -10.33 3.31
CA LEU A 350 -24.18 -10.48 4.77
C LEU A 350 -23.41 -11.75 5.16
N SER A 351 -23.71 -12.87 4.50
CA SER A 351 -23.04 -14.15 4.76
C SER A 351 -21.57 -14.14 4.38
N ALA A 352 -21.23 -13.49 3.26
CA ALA A 352 -19.85 -13.35 2.81
C ALA A 352 -19.02 -12.48 3.76
N ILE A 353 -19.56 -11.32 4.16
CA ILE A 353 -18.91 -10.41 5.12
C ILE A 353 -18.76 -11.08 6.48
N ALA A 354 -19.78 -11.80 6.96
CA ALA A 354 -19.68 -12.57 8.20
C ALA A 354 -18.56 -13.62 8.13
N GLY A 355 -18.40 -14.31 7.00
CA GLY A 355 -17.29 -15.24 6.80
C GLY A 355 -15.91 -14.59 6.85
N VAL A 356 -15.75 -13.45 6.18
CA VAL A 356 -14.49 -12.68 6.21
C VAL A 356 -14.18 -12.20 7.63
N TRP A 357 -15.20 -11.72 8.34
CA TRP A 357 -15.07 -11.25 9.72
C TRP A 357 -14.69 -12.38 10.69
N LEU A 358 -15.26 -13.58 10.53
CA LEU A 358 -14.93 -14.75 11.36
C LEU A 358 -13.48 -15.21 11.21
N VAL A 359 -12.87 -14.99 10.04
CA VAL A 359 -11.45 -15.33 9.77
C VAL A 359 -10.52 -14.16 10.15
N GLY A 360 -11.06 -13.03 10.64
CA GLY A 360 -10.28 -11.83 10.93
C GLY A 360 -9.72 -11.15 9.68
N GLY A 361 -10.30 -11.43 8.51
CA GLY A 361 -9.90 -10.82 7.25
C GLY A 361 -10.40 -9.38 7.12
N ASP A 362 -9.76 -8.62 6.24
CA ASP A 362 -10.13 -7.24 5.97
C ASP A 362 -10.98 -7.11 4.69
N ASN A 363 -11.81 -6.06 4.60
CA ASN A 363 -12.48 -5.72 3.36
C ASN A 363 -11.46 -5.07 2.40
N ASN A 364 -10.94 -5.87 1.46
CA ASN A 364 -9.97 -5.48 0.44
C ASN A 364 -10.52 -5.69 -0.98
N ILE A 365 -9.75 -5.33 -2.03
CA ILE A 365 -10.23 -5.43 -3.41
C ILE A 365 -10.64 -6.86 -3.79
N PHE A 366 -9.90 -7.88 -3.34
CA PHE A 366 -10.19 -9.27 -3.66
C PHE A 366 -11.50 -9.74 -3.01
N THR A 367 -11.75 -9.32 -1.77
CA THR A 367 -13.04 -9.50 -1.11
C THR A 367 -14.16 -8.83 -1.89
N GLN A 368 -13.98 -7.59 -2.36
CA GLN A 368 -14.99 -6.86 -3.15
C GLN A 368 -15.28 -7.54 -4.49
N ILE A 369 -14.25 -8.00 -5.21
CA ILE A 369 -14.43 -8.79 -6.43
C ILE A 369 -15.24 -10.06 -6.13
N GLY A 370 -14.92 -10.75 -5.02
CA GLY A 370 -15.68 -11.91 -4.54
C GLY A 370 -17.15 -11.59 -4.29
N LEU A 371 -17.46 -10.47 -3.64
CA LEU A 371 -18.83 -10.00 -3.43
C LEU A 371 -19.57 -9.73 -4.75
N ILE A 372 -18.92 -9.14 -5.76
CA ILE A 372 -19.51 -8.91 -7.09
C ILE A 372 -19.82 -10.25 -7.78
N VAL A 373 -18.90 -11.20 -7.74
CA VAL A 373 -19.11 -12.56 -8.26
C VAL A 373 -20.30 -13.23 -7.56
N LEU A 374 -20.44 -13.04 -6.25
CA LEU A 374 -21.56 -13.57 -5.48
C LEU A 374 -22.92 -13.00 -5.89
N VAL A 375 -22.99 -11.76 -6.37
CA VAL A 375 -24.25 -11.20 -6.93
C VAL A 375 -24.72 -12.05 -8.11
N GLY A 376 -23.81 -12.41 -9.02
CA GLY A 376 -24.12 -13.27 -10.17
C GLY A 376 -24.51 -14.70 -9.77
N LEU A 377 -23.79 -15.28 -8.79
CA LEU A 377 -24.10 -16.62 -8.27
C LEU A 377 -25.44 -16.66 -7.53
N ALA A 378 -25.75 -15.63 -6.75
CA ALA A 378 -27.04 -15.44 -6.10
C ALA A 378 -28.17 -15.34 -7.15
N ALA A 379 -27.94 -14.54 -8.19
CA ALA A 379 -28.89 -14.38 -9.27
C ALA A 379 -29.17 -15.71 -9.98
N LYS A 380 -28.14 -16.49 -10.32
CA LYS A 380 -28.29 -17.83 -10.93
C LYS A 380 -29.23 -18.73 -10.12
N ASN A 381 -29.03 -18.81 -8.81
CA ASN A 381 -29.84 -19.68 -7.95
C ASN A 381 -31.30 -19.19 -7.87
N ALA A 382 -31.50 -17.88 -7.75
CA ALA A 382 -32.84 -17.30 -7.68
C ALA A 382 -33.61 -17.43 -9.01
N ILE A 383 -32.93 -17.19 -10.15
CA ILE A 383 -33.49 -17.30 -11.50
C ILE A 383 -34.11 -18.67 -11.73
N LEU A 384 -33.43 -19.76 -11.36
CA LEU A 384 -33.93 -21.12 -11.58
C LEU A 384 -35.30 -21.37 -10.92
N ILE A 385 -35.53 -20.80 -9.74
CA ILE A 385 -36.81 -20.92 -9.01
C ILE A 385 -37.86 -19.99 -9.64
N VAL A 386 -37.50 -18.72 -9.86
CA VAL A 386 -38.41 -17.68 -10.37
C VAL A 386 -38.93 -18.03 -11.76
N GLU A 387 -38.05 -18.47 -12.67
CA GLU A 387 -38.42 -18.86 -14.03
C GLU A 387 -39.39 -20.04 -14.04
N PHE A 388 -39.12 -21.07 -13.24
CA PHE A 388 -39.96 -22.26 -13.22
C PHE A 388 -41.32 -21.99 -12.54
N ALA A 389 -41.33 -21.19 -11.47
CA ALA A 389 -42.57 -20.75 -10.83
C ALA A 389 -43.43 -19.95 -11.81
N ARG A 390 -42.82 -19.02 -12.56
CA ARG A 390 -43.53 -18.24 -13.59
C ARG A 390 -44.08 -19.13 -14.71
N ALA A 391 -43.29 -20.08 -15.21
CA ALA A 391 -43.73 -21.01 -16.24
C ALA A 391 -44.95 -21.81 -15.77
N ARG A 392 -44.95 -22.27 -14.52
CA ARG A 392 -46.10 -22.97 -13.92
C ARG A 392 -47.33 -22.10 -13.73
N GLU A 393 -47.16 -20.82 -13.37
CA GLU A 393 -48.27 -19.87 -13.35
C GLU A 393 -48.84 -19.61 -14.76
N GLN A 394 -47.99 -19.58 -15.79
CA GLN A 394 -48.42 -19.46 -17.19
C GLN A 394 -49.18 -20.72 -17.67
N GLU A 395 -48.86 -21.89 -17.12
CA GLU A 395 -49.61 -23.15 -17.33
C GLU A 395 -50.94 -23.18 -16.53
N GLY A 396 -51.25 -22.16 -15.74
CA GLY A 396 -52.51 -22.00 -15.01
C GLY A 396 -52.50 -22.47 -13.56
N ALA A 397 -51.33 -22.81 -13.00
CA ALA A 397 -51.22 -23.17 -11.59
C ALA A 397 -51.41 -21.95 -10.66
N SER A 398 -51.89 -22.20 -9.43
CA SER A 398 -51.93 -21.14 -8.41
C SER A 398 -50.50 -20.73 -8.03
N THR A 399 -50.28 -19.46 -7.66
CA THR A 399 -48.96 -18.95 -7.25
C THR A 399 -48.32 -19.80 -6.16
N TRP A 400 -49.11 -20.31 -5.22
CA TRP A 400 -48.60 -21.14 -4.13
C TRP A 400 -48.11 -22.50 -4.62
N ASP A 401 -48.91 -23.17 -5.46
CA ASP A 401 -48.56 -24.48 -6.01
C ASP A 401 -47.36 -24.38 -6.96
N ALA A 402 -47.32 -23.33 -7.79
CA ALA A 402 -46.23 -23.06 -8.71
C ALA A 402 -44.87 -22.88 -7.98
N ILE A 403 -44.86 -22.18 -6.84
CA ILE A 403 -43.66 -21.99 -6.02
C ILE A 403 -43.20 -23.31 -5.40
N ILE A 404 -44.11 -24.12 -4.86
CA ILE A 404 -43.76 -25.41 -4.24
C ILE A 404 -43.20 -26.38 -5.29
N ASP A 405 -43.83 -26.45 -6.46
CA ASP A 405 -43.37 -27.26 -7.59
C ASP A 405 -41.99 -26.82 -8.07
N ALA A 406 -41.79 -25.51 -8.26
CA ALA A 406 -40.50 -24.94 -8.64
C ALA A 406 -39.41 -25.25 -7.61
N ALA A 407 -39.69 -25.05 -6.32
CA ALA A 407 -38.75 -25.34 -5.25
C ALA A 407 -38.37 -26.83 -5.23
N ARG A 408 -39.33 -27.75 -5.36
CA ARG A 408 -39.06 -29.20 -5.38
C ARG A 408 -38.23 -29.63 -6.59
N LEU A 409 -38.58 -29.17 -7.77
CA LEU A 409 -37.90 -29.56 -9.01
C LEU A 409 -36.51 -28.95 -9.15
N ARG A 410 -36.30 -27.76 -8.58
CA ARG A 410 -35.02 -27.03 -8.68
C ARG A 410 -34.09 -27.27 -7.51
N LEU A 411 -34.56 -27.82 -6.38
CA LEU A 411 -33.74 -28.13 -5.22
C LEU A 411 -32.49 -28.94 -5.59
N ARG A 412 -32.64 -30.04 -6.34
CA ARG A 412 -31.52 -30.91 -6.72
C ARG A 412 -30.50 -30.21 -7.64
N PRO A 413 -30.90 -29.56 -8.76
CA PRO A 413 -29.97 -28.78 -9.58
C PRO A 413 -29.28 -27.62 -8.83
N ILE A 414 -30.00 -26.89 -7.98
CA ILE A 414 -29.44 -25.77 -7.21
C ILE A 414 -28.39 -26.28 -6.23
N LEU A 415 -28.71 -27.31 -5.44
CA LEU A 415 -27.76 -27.92 -4.52
C LEU A 415 -26.56 -28.51 -5.26
N MET A 416 -26.76 -29.21 -6.38
CA MET A 416 -25.67 -29.78 -7.18
C MET A 416 -24.68 -28.70 -7.61
N THR A 417 -25.16 -27.60 -8.20
CA THR A 417 -24.26 -26.55 -8.68
C THR A 417 -23.62 -25.76 -7.55
N SER A 418 -24.35 -25.55 -6.44
CA SER A 418 -23.85 -24.81 -5.29
C SER A 418 -22.79 -25.60 -4.51
N ILE A 419 -23.01 -26.90 -4.32
CA ILE A 419 -22.02 -27.80 -3.70
C ILE A 419 -20.79 -27.94 -4.61
N ALA A 420 -20.98 -28.11 -5.91
CA ALA A 420 -19.86 -28.19 -6.86
C ALA A 420 -19.00 -26.92 -6.85
N PHE A 421 -19.64 -25.74 -6.86
CA PHE A 421 -18.92 -24.48 -6.78
C PHE A 421 -18.23 -24.29 -5.42
N THR A 422 -18.93 -24.58 -4.32
CA THR A 422 -18.36 -24.51 -2.96
C THR A 422 -17.13 -25.40 -2.84
N ALA A 423 -17.23 -26.65 -3.30
CA ALA A 423 -16.10 -27.60 -3.35
C ALA A 423 -14.96 -27.10 -4.26
N GLY A 424 -15.27 -26.42 -5.37
CA GLY A 424 -14.27 -25.81 -6.25
C GLY A 424 -13.54 -24.62 -5.63
N VAL A 425 -14.14 -23.92 -4.67
CA VAL A 425 -13.54 -22.79 -3.93
C VAL A 425 -12.80 -23.25 -2.67
N VAL A 426 -13.04 -24.45 -2.16
CA VAL A 426 -12.30 -25.01 -1.00
C VAL A 426 -10.78 -24.91 -1.16
N PRO A 427 -10.17 -25.26 -2.32
CA PRO A 427 -8.72 -25.10 -2.51
C PRO A 427 -8.24 -23.65 -2.40
N LEU A 428 -9.08 -22.66 -2.68
CA LEU A 428 -8.73 -21.24 -2.52
C LEU A 428 -8.77 -20.81 -1.05
N VAL A 429 -9.64 -21.42 -0.23
CA VAL A 429 -9.74 -21.15 1.22
C VAL A 429 -8.62 -21.84 2.00
N LEU A 430 -8.20 -23.01 1.53
CA LEU A 430 -7.11 -23.81 2.11
C LEU A 430 -5.79 -23.56 1.38
N ALA A 431 -5.69 -22.48 0.60
CA ALA A 431 -4.48 -22.21 -0.17
C ALA A 431 -3.32 -21.92 0.79
N SER A 432 -2.19 -22.57 0.53
CA SER A 432 -0.90 -22.34 1.19
C SER A 432 0.20 -22.09 0.17
N GLY A 433 1.27 -21.42 0.58
CA GLY A 433 2.41 -21.07 -0.27
C GLY A 433 2.27 -19.69 -0.93
N ALA A 434 3.07 -19.45 -1.97
CA ALA A 434 3.20 -18.14 -2.60
C ALA A 434 1.85 -17.53 -3.03
N GLY A 435 1.51 -16.35 -2.51
CA GLY A 435 0.26 -15.65 -2.83
C GLY A 435 -1.00 -16.33 -2.28
N ALA A 436 -0.88 -17.15 -1.25
CA ALA A 436 -2.01 -17.74 -0.54
C ALA A 436 -2.93 -16.67 0.06
N GLU A 437 -2.41 -15.54 0.53
CA GLU A 437 -3.16 -14.46 1.16
C GLU A 437 -4.20 -13.86 0.22
N MET A 438 -3.84 -13.67 -1.05
CA MET A 438 -4.76 -13.19 -2.08
C MET A 438 -5.85 -14.23 -2.39
N ARG A 439 -5.46 -15.51 -2.49
CA ARG A 439 -6.39 -16.63 -2.76
C ARG A 439 -7.36 -16.82 -1.60
N ASN A 440 -6.88 -16.78 -0.37
CA ASN A 440 -7.66 -16.92 0.85
C ASN A 440 -8.64 -15.73 1.01
N ALA A 441 -8.20 -14.49 0.77
CA ALA A 441 -9.07 -13.31 0.86
C ALA A 441 -10.30 -13.39 -0.08
N MET A 442 -10.10 -13.81 -1.33
CA MET A 442 -11.19 -14.01 -2.28
C MET A 442 -11.99 -15.29 -1.96
N GLY A 443 -11.29 -16.37 -1.64
CA GLY A 443 -11.85 -17.70 -1.39
C GLY A 443 -12.81 -17.70 -0.21
N VAL A 444 -12.43 -17.13 0.94
CA VAL A 444 -13.24 -17.07 2.15
C VAL A 444 -14.54 -16.31 1.90
N ALA A 445 -14.47 -15.14 1.25
CA ALA A 445 -15.63 -14.32 0.94
C ALA A 445 -16.63 -15.09 0.06
N VAL A 446 -16.14 -15.68 -1.04
CA VAL A 446 -16.96 -16.43 -1.99
C VAL A 446 -17.50 -17.73 -1.38
N PHE A 447 -16.71 -18.44 -0.57
CA PHE A 447 -17.11 -19.68 0.09
C PHE A 447 -18.25 -19.45 1.09
N ALA A 448 -18.06 -18.50 2.02
CA ALA A 448 -19.08 -18.15 3.00
C ALA A 448 -20.34 -17.55 2.34
N GLY A 449 -20.14 -16.71 1.32
CA GLY A 449 -21.22 -16.18 0.51
C GLY A 449 -22.02 -17.28 -0.18
N MET A 450 -21.38 -18.27 -0.79
CA MET A 450 -22.06 -19.36 -1.49
C MET A 450 -22.87 -20.25 -0.54
N ILE A 451 -22.34 -20.54 0.65
CA ILE A 451 -23.08 -21.24 1.70
C ILE A 451 -24.32 -20.43 2.08
N GLY A 452 -24.15 -19.13 2.30
CA GLY A 452 -25.24 -18.20 2.57
C GLY A 452 -26.31 -18.18 1.47
N VAL A 453 -25.90 -18.02 0.21
CA VAL A 453 -26.79 -18.07 -0.97
C VAL A 453 -27.58 -19.36 -1.01
N THR A 454 -26.94 -20.49 -0.70
CA THR A 454 -27.59 -21.80 -0.78
C THR A 454 -28.68 -21.93 0.28
N ILE A 455 -28.37 -21.56 1.52
CA ILE A 455 -29.31 -21.66 2.65
C ILE A 455 -30.41 -20.61 2.52
N PHE A 456 -30.04 -19.33 2.44
CA PHE A 456 -30.99 -18.24 2.38
C PHE A 456 -31.73 -18.19 1.05
N GLY A 457 -31.08 -18.49 -0.08
CA GLY A 457 -31.73 -18.47 -1.40
C GLY A 457 -32.81 -19.53 -1.54
N LEU A 458 -32.55 -20.77 -1.10
CA LEU A 458 -33.55 -21.83 -1.17
C LEU A 458 -34.80 -21.52 -0.31
N VAL A 459 -34.63 -20.84 0.81
CA VAL A 459 -35.74 -20.53 1.75
C VAL A 459 -36.43 -19.21 1.40
N LEU A 460 -35.67 -18.16 1.13
CA LEU A 460 -36.19 -16.80 0.97
C LEU A 460 -36.64 -16.49 -0.46
N THR A 461 -36.04 -17.07 -1.51
CA THR A 461 -36.48 -16.80 -2.89
C THR A 461 -37.96 -17.16 -3.12
N PRO A 462 -38.47 -18.34 -2.68
CA PRO A 462 -39.90 -18.64 -2.70
C PRO A 462 -40.77 -17.58 -2.00
N VAL A 463 -40.33 -17.13 -0.81
CA VAL A 463 -41.05 -16.13 0.00
C VAL A 463 -41.07 -14.78 -0.71
N PHE A 464 -39.93 -14.32 -1.21
CA PHE A 464 -39.84 -13.07 -1.96
C PHE A 464 -40.67 -13.11 -3.24
N TYR A 465 -40.69 -14.24 -3.95
CA TYR A 465 -41.56 -14.42 -5.12
C TYR A 465 -43.03 -14.24 -4.75
N TRP A 466 -43.49 -14.92 -3.69
CA TRP A 466 -44.86 -14.82 -3.22
C TRP A 466 -45.24 -13.40 -2.80
N VAL A 467 -44.39 -12.72 -2.01
CA VAL A 467 -44.65 -11.36 -1.54
C VAL A 467 -44.74 -10.39 -2.71
N VAL A 468 -43.75 -10.41 -3.61
CA VAL A 468 -43.72 -9.50 -4.76
C VAL A 468 -44.91 -9.74 -5.68
N GLN A 469 -45.28 -11.00 -5.92
CA GLN A 469 -46.38 -11.31 -6.81
C GLN A 469 -47.74 -10.94 -6.21
N ARG A 470 -47.92 -11.11 -4.90
CA ARG A 470 -49.11 -10.65 -4.18
C ARG A 470 -49.26 -9.13 -4.23
N LEU A 471 -48.16 -8.39 -4.09
CA LEU A 471 -48.13 -6.93 -4.21
C LEU A 471 -48.44 -6.48 -5.65
N ALA A 472 -47.88 -7.17 -6.65
CA ALA A 472 -48.15 -6.89 -8.06
C ALA A 472 -49.62 -7.14 -8.43
N SER A 473 -50.21 -8.25 -7.99
CA SER A 473 -51.63 -8.57 -8.21
C SER A 473 -52.56 -7.59 -7.50
N ALA A 474 -52.21 -7.17 -6.27
CA ALA A 474 -52.97 -6.17 -5.53
C ALA A 474 -52.97 -4.81 -6.25
N SER A 475 -51.81 -4.39 -6.78
CA SER A 475 -51.67 -3.16 -7.56
C SER A 475 -52.46 -3.19 -8.87
N ARG A 476 -52.45 -4.31 -9.62
CA ARG A 476 -53.27 -4.48 -10.84
C ARG A 476 -54.77 -4.43 -10.52
N SER A 477 -55.22 -5.14 -9.49
CA SER A 477 -56.62 -5.14 -9.08
C SER A 477 -57.12 -3.76 -8.61
N ARG A 478 -56.22 -2.90 -8.12
CA ARG A 478 -56.52 -1.53 -7.70
C ARG A 478 -56.55 -0.56 -8.89
N ALA A 479 -55.65 -0.74 -9.86
CA ALA A 479 -55.66 0.00 -11.12
C ALA A 479 -56.90 -0.32 -11.98
N GLU A 480 -57.31 -1.59 -12.06
CA GLU A 480 -58.54 -2.00 -12.75
C GLU A 480 -59.80 -1.45 -12.06
N ARG A 481 -59.86 -1.44 -10.73
CA ARG A 481 -60.99 -0.83 -10.00
C ARG A 481 -61.06 0.70 -10.16
N GLY A 482 -59.92 1.38 -10.23
CA GLY A 482 -59.85 2.82 -10.53
C GLY A 482 -60.29 3.14 -11.95
N SER A 483 -59.86 2.34 -12.93
CA SER A 483 -60.29 2.48 -14.33
C SER A 483 -61.80 2.22 -14.51
N ILE A 484 -62.36 1.23 -13.82
CA ILE A 484 -63.80 0.96 -13.84
C ILE A 484 -64.59 2.06 -13.12
N SER A 485 -64.08 2.64 -12.03
CA SER A 485 -64.72 3.79 -11.38
C SER A 485 -64.69 5.04 -12.27
N ASP A 486 -63.58 5.29 -12.97
CA ASP A 486 -63.44 6.43 -13.89
C ASP A 486 -64.30 6.26 -15.15
N MET A 487 -64.41 5.04 -15.70
CA MET A 487 -65.35 4.73 -16.78
C MET A 487 -66.81 4.89 -16.34
N ASN A 488 -67.16 4.45 -15.13
CA ASN A 488 -68.52 4.63 -14.60
C ASN A 488 -68.82 6.10 -14.28
N ALA A 489 -67.84 6.88 -13.82
CA ALA A 489 -67.98 8.32 -13.62
C ALA A 489 -68.13 9.07 -14.95
N ALA A 490 -67.37 8.68 -15.99
CA ALA A 490 -67.51 9.23 -17.33
C ALA A 490 -68.85 8.85 -17.99
N ALA A 491 -69.33 7.62 -17.78
CA ALA A 491 -70.64 7.18 -18.25
C ALA A 491 -71.80 7.89 -17.54
N ALA A 492 -71.66 8.18 -16.24
CA ALA A 492 -72.64 8.97 -15.47
C ALA A 492 -72.69 10.45 -15.89
N ALA A 493 -71.61 11.01 -16.43
CA ALA A 493 -71.57 12.38 -16.96
C ALA A 493 -72.16 12.53 -18.39
N LEU A 494 -72.48 11.41 -19.06
CA LEU A 494 -73.01 11.36 -20.43
C LEU A 494 -74.53 11.06 -20.51
N ILE A 495 -75.19 10.92 -19.36
CA ILE A 495 -76.65 10.78 -19.29
C ILE A 495 -77.22 12.15 -18.84
N PRO A 496 -78.02 12.84 -19.69
CA PRO A 496 -78.52 14.18 -19.41
C PRO A 496 -79.55 14.24 -18.27
#